data_AF-A0A5C6D6D2-F1
#
_entry.id   AF-A0A5C6D6D2-F1
#
_cell.length_a   1.000
_cell.length_b   1.000
_cell.length_c   1.000
_cell.angle_alpha   90.00
_cell.angle_beta   90.00
_cell.angle_gamma   90.00
#
_symmetry.space_group_name_H-M   'P 1'
#
loop_
_entity.id
_entity.type
_entity.pdbx_description
1 polymer ?
#
loop_
_entity_poly.entity_id
_entity_poly.type
_entity_poly.pdbx_seq_one_letter_code
_entity_poly.pdbx_strand_id
1 'polypeptide(L)'
;MAGTISRTEFLSDSQGKTFSDVVNDPKQPFDVVLHFFSDADRQRRMEEAELHHDRAPLAGVVRELEAQPEINQFLGRAETRRNNRFRQAVGVLVRIVMESRGWQKTGRKGSLGVRAPRSSKVVSHNSGGLSLWFVRAERYELNAGMPYRSVRERCAEIGSRKRSQNA
;
A
#
# COMPACT_ATOMS: atom_id res chain seq x y z
N MET A 1 14.73 10.59 9.73
CA MET A 1 15.59 10.68 8.53
C MET A 1 14.75 10.24 7.36
N ALA A 2 14.61 11.06 6.32
CA ALA A 2 13.91 10.66 5.09
C ALA A 2 14.83 9.70 4.32
N GLY A 3 14.38 8.47 4.07
CA GLY A 3 15.17 7.50 3.33
C GLY A 3 14.88 7.65 1.85
N THR A 4 15.79 8.25 1.09
CA THR A 4 15.81 8.06 -0.37
C THR A 4 15.98 6.56 -0.63
N ILE A 5 15.13 5.97 -1.45
CA ILE A 5 15.22 4.55 -1.79
C ILE A 5 15.72 4.41 -3.22
N SER A 6 16.91 3.84 -3.33
CA SER A 6 17.55 3.54 -4.59
C SER A 6 17.12 2.18 -5.14
N ARG A 7 17.35 2.00 -6.44
CA ARG A 7 17.21 0.69 -7.11
C ARG A 7 18.07 -0.38 -6.43
N THR A 8 19.28 -0.03 -6.04
CA THR A 8 20.24 -0.94 -5.40
C THR A 8 19.73 -1.42 -4.05
N GLU A 9 19.16 -0.54 -3.24
CA GLU A 9 18.56 -0.92 -1.95
C GLU A 9 17.37 -1.86 -2.15
N PHE A 10 16.49 -1.55 -3.11
CA PHE A 10 15.36 -2.44 -3.44
C PHE A 10 15.83 -3.82 -3.88
N LEU A 11 16.87 -3.91 -4.72
CA LEU A 11 17.39 -5.20 -5.20
C LEU A 11 18.26 -5.93 -4.17
N SER A 12 18.76 -5.24 -3.14
CA SER A 12 19.48 -5.87 -2.02
C SER A 12 18.52 -6.53 -1.03
N ASP A 13 17.26 -6.13 -1.01
CA ASP A 13 16.23 -6.75 -0.19
C ASP A 13 15.90 -8.18 -0.67
N SER A 14 15.71 -9.08 0.31
CA SER A 14 15.45 -10.50 0.09
C SER A 14 14.22 -10.79 -0.77
N GLN A 15 13.18 -9.96 -0.70
CA GLN A 15 11.99 -10.06 -1.53
C GLN A 15 12.11 -9.19 -2.79
N GLY A 16 12.69 -8.00 -2.67
CA GLY A 16 12.85 -7.06 -3.77
C GLY A 16 13.67 -7.63 -4.93
N LYS A 17 14.72 -8.41 -4.65
CA LYS A 17 15.50 -9.12 -5.68
C LYS A 17 14.66 -10.05 -6.57
N THR A 18 13.53 -10.57 -6.06
CA THR A 18 12.64 -11.47 -6.82
C THR A 18 11.82 -10.73 -7.89
N PHE A 19 11.85 -9.39 -7.89
CA PHE A 19 11.20 -8.51 -8.85
C PHE A 19 12.22 -7.80 -9.75
N SER A 20 13.42 -8.36 -9.93
CA SER A 20 14.43 -7.80 -10.85
C SER A 20 13.91 -7.64 -12.28
N ASP A 21 12.99 -8.51 -12.72
CA ASP A 21 12.33 -8.41 -14.03
C ASP A 21 11.35 -7.22 -14.13
N VAL A 22 10.83 -6.72 -13.00
CA VAL A 22 10.04 -5.48 -12.96
C VAL A 22 10.97 -4.27 -12.99
N VAL A 23 12.00 -4.30 -12.15
CA VAL A 23 12.92 -3.17 -11.90
C VAL A 23 13.82 -2.90 -13.11
N ASN A 24 14.27 -3.94 -13.79
CA ASN A 24 15.21 -3.84 -14.91
C ASN A 24 14.50 -3.75 -16.28
N ASP A 25 13.17 -3.83 -16.33
CA ASP A 25 12.42 -3.68 -17.57
C ASP A 25 12.19 -2.18 -17.87
N PRO A 26 12.83 -1.60 -18.91
CA PRO A 26 12.71 -0.18 -19.23
C PRO A 26 11.29 0.22 -19.65
N LYS A 27 10.43 -0.75 -19.97
CA LYS A 27 9.02 -0.50 -20.30
C LYS A 27 8.14 -0.43 -19.05
N GLN A 28 8.67 -0.65 -17.85
CA GLN A 28 7.94 -0.51 -16.58
C GLN A 28 8.34 0.79 -15.88
N PRO A 29 7.38 1.59 -15.38
CA PRO A 29 7.68 2.88 -14.77
C PRO A 29 8.16 2.72 -13.31
N PHE A 30 9.02 1.73 -13.04
CA PHE A 30 9.43 1.43 -11.67
C PHE A 30 10.36 2.51 -11.09
N ASP A 31 11.11 3.23 -11.94
CA ASP A 31 11.89 4.38 -11.50
C ASP A 31 10.99 5.54 -11.03
N VAL A 32 9.83 5.73 -11.65
CA VAL A 32 8.81 6.69 -11.19
C VAL A 32 8.31 6.30 -9.80
N VAL A 33 8.09 5.00 -9.56
CA VAL A 33 7.70 4.47 -8.25
C VAL A 33 8.79 4.71 -7.21
N LEU A 34 10.06 4.41 -7.51
CA LEU A 34 11.18 4.63 -6.60
C LEU A 34 11.32 6.11 -6.24
N HIS A 35 11.25 6.99 -7.25
CA HIS A 35 11.29 8.43 -7.03
C HIS A 35 10.11 8.90 -6.18
N PHE A 36 8.89 8.42 -6.48
CA PHE A 36 7.69 8.75 -5.72
C PHE A 36 7.81 8.40 -4.24
N PHE A 37 8.26 7.18 -3.91
CA PHE A 37 8.39 6.74 -2.52
C PHE A 37 9.64 7.25 -1.80
N SER A 38 10.57 7.91 -2.51
CA SER A 38 11.75 8.56 -1.91
C SER A 38 11.46 9.93 -1.29
N ASP A 39 10.23 10.41 -1.38
CA ASP A 39 9.79 11.70 -0.84
C ASP A 39 9.40 11.61 0.64
N ALA A 40 10.00 12.46 1.46
CA ALA A 40 9.83 12.45 2.91
C ALA A 40 8.39 12.69 3.36
N ASP A 41 7.66 13.58 2.68
CA ASP A 41 6.30 13.95 3.06
C ASP A 41 5.31 12.87 2.66
N ARG A 42 5.54 12.20 1.52
CA ARG A 42 4.79 10.99 1.16
C ARG A 42 5.01 9.87 2.17
N GLN A 43 6.26 9.63 2.58
CA GLN A 43 6.56 8.63 3.62
C GLN A 43 5.87 8.98 4.95
N ARG A 44 5.85 10.25 5.35
CA ARG A 44 5.13 10.71 6.54
C ARG A 44 3.63 10.46 6.43
N ARG A 45 2.99 10.81 5.29
CA ARG A 45 1.57 10.53 5.05
C ARG A 45 1.24 9.05 5.10
N MET A 46 2.17 8.18 4.71
CA MET A 46 2.02 6.73 4.84
C MET A 46 1.97 6.30 6.32
N GLU A 47 2.82 6.86 7.17
CA GLU A 47 2.79 6.60 8.62
C GLU A 47 1.52 7.15 9.27
N GLU A 48 1.13 8.37 8.91
CA GLU A 48 -0.10 9.03 9.39
C GLU A 48 -1.36 8.23 9.02
N ALA A 49 -1.35 7.55 7.87
CA ALA A 49 -2.45 6.67 7.49
C ALA A 49 -2.68 5.54 8.51
N GLU A 50 -1.61 4.96 9.05
CA GLU A 50 -1.71 3.94 10.12
C GLU A 50 -2.04 4.58 11.46
N LEU A 51 -1.36 5.67 11.84
CA LEU A 51 -1.51 6.30 13.16
C LEU A 51 -2.87 6.97 13.37
N HIS A 52 -3.36 7.71 12.38
CA HIS A 52 -4.49 8.63 12.53
C HIS A 52 -5.74 8.18 11.78
N HIS A 53 -5.59 7.32 10.76
CA HIS A 53 -6.70 6.91 9.92
C HIS A 53 -7.05 5.43 10.02
N ASP A 54 -6.27 4.63 10.77
CA ASP A 54 -6.42 3.17 10.86
C ASP A 54 -6.50 2.51 9.46
N ARG A 55 -5.68 3.01 8.54
CA ARG A 55 -5.59 2.57 7.14
C ARG A 55 -4.18 2.11 6.81
N ALA A 56 -4.09 1.18 5.86
CA ALA A 56 -2.80 0.70 5.36
C ALA A 56 -1.95 1.87 4.83
N PRO A 57 -0.60 1.82 4.89
CA PRO A 57 0.24 2.98 4.61
C PRO A 57 0.06 3.51 3.19
N LEU A 58 -0.11 2.61 2.22
CA LEU A 58 -0.37 2.96 0.83
C LEU A 58 -1.61 3.86 0.68
N ALA A 59 -2.60 3.77 1.57
CA ALA A 59 -3.79 4.63 1.56
C ALA A 59 -3.46 6.13 1.64
N GLY A 60 -2.37 6.49 2.33
CA GLY A 60 -1.95 7.89 2.48
C GLY A 60 -1.47 8.54 1.18
N VAL A 61 -1.12 7.73 0.17
CA VAL A 61 -0.46 8.22 -1.06
C VAL A 61 -1.00 7.61 -2.35
N VAL A 62 -1.89 6.61 -2.30
CA VAL A 62 -2.29 5.82 -3.48
C VAL A 62 -2.96 6.65 -4.58
N ARG A 63 -3.75 7.66 -4.24
CA ARG A 63 -4.37 8.55 -5.25
C ARG A 63 -3.34 9.35 -6.02
N GLU A 64 -2.31 9.82 -5.32
CA GLU A 64 -1.23 10.59 -5.92
C GLU A 64 -0.29 9.70 -6.76
N LEU A 65 -0.07 8.45 -6.30
CA LEU A 65 0.68 7.44 -7.05
C LEU A 65 -0.03 7.09 -8.37
N GLU A 66 -1.34 6.83 -8.31
CA GLU A 66 -2.14 6.50 -9.51
C GLU A 66 -2.36 7.70 -10.43
N ALA A 67 -2.18 8.92 -9.95
CA ALA A 67 -2.23 10.13 -10.76
C ALA A 67 -0.94 10.35 -11.57
N GLN A 68 0.17 9.68 -11.25
CA GLN A 68 1.39 9.76 -12.07
C GLN A 68 1.08 9.25 -13.48
N PRO A 69 1.31 10.04 -14.55
CA PRO A 69 0.88 9.68 -15.91
C PRO A 69 1.39 8.32 -16.38
N GLU A 70 2.65 8.00 -16.08
CA GLU A 70 3.31 6.77 -16.47
C GLU A 70 2.71 5.56 -15.77
N ILE A 71 2.41 5.70 -14.47
CA ILE A 71 1.80 4.64 -13.66
C ILE A 71 0.35 4.41 -14.10
N ASN A 72 -0.42 5.49 -14.29
CA ASN A 72 -1.79 5.42 -14.77
C ASN A 72 -1.87 4.72 -16.13
N GLN A 73 -1.07 5.19 -17.09
CA GLN A 73 -1.04 4.63 -18.43
C GLN A 73 -0.60 3.17 -18.42
N PHE A 74 0.41 2.82 -17.61
CA PHE A 74 0.86 1.45 -17.48
C PHE A 74 -0.23 0.52 -16.92
N LEU A 75 -0.85 0.91 -15.80
CA LEU A 75 -1.89 0.11 -15.13
C LEU A 75 -3.20 0.05 -15.92
N GLY A 76 -3.47 1.03 -16.78
CA GLY A 76 -4.62 1.06 -17.69
C GLY A 76 -4.54 0.07 -18.85
N ARG A 77 -3.37 -0.48 -19.17
CA ARG A 77 -3.21 -1.50 -20.23
C ARG A 77 -3.76 -2.85 -19.77
N ALA A 78 -4.34 -3.62 -20.71
CA ALA A 78 -4.95 -4.92 -20.44
C ALA A 78 -3.93 -6.08 -20.25
N GLU A 79 -2.78 -5.82 -19.58
CA GLU A 79 -1.74 -6.82 -19.29
C GLU A 79 -1.81 -7.29 -17.83
N THR A 80 -2.84 -8.07 -17.49
CA THR A 80 -3.17 -8.46 -16.10
C THR A 80 -1.98 -9.05 -15.33
N ARG A 81 -1.22 -9.97 -15.94
CA ARG A 81 -0.08 -10.62 -15.27
C ARG A 81 1.01 -9.61 -14.92
N ARG A 82 1.34 -8.72 -15.85
CA ARG A 82 2.38 -7.70 -15.67
C ARG A 82 1.97 -6.65 -14.65
N ASN A 83 0.73 -6.18 -14.73
CA ASN A 83 0.17 -5.22 -13.76
C ASN A 83 0.14 -5.82 -12.34
N ASN A 84 -0.23 -7.08 -12.18
CA ASN A 84 -0.20 -7.75 -10.89
C ASN A 84 1.20 -7.83 -10.31
N ARG A 85 2.19 -8.19 -11.15
CA ARG A 85 3.59 -8.29 -10.73
C ARG A 85 4.19 -6.94 -10.35
N PHE A 86 3.88 -5.90 -11.11
CA PHE A 86 4.23 -4.52 -10.78
C PHE A 86 3.61 -4.08 -9.44
N ARG A 87 2.31 -4.32 -9.23
CA ARG A 87 1.64 -3.98 -7.95
C ARG A 87 2.25 -4.73 -6.77
N GLN A 88 2.68 -5.98 -6.95
CA GLN A 88 3.40 -6.73 -5.92
C GLN A 88 4.75 -6.08 -5.59
N ALA A 89 5.53 -5.69 -6.60
CA ALA A 89 6.80 -4.99 -6.41
C ALA A 89 6.61 -3.65 -5.66
N VAL A 90 5.57 -2.88 -6.00
CA VAL A 90 5.16 -1.68 -5.24
C VAL A 90 4.86 -2.02 -3.77
N GLY A 91 4.16 -3.13 -3.52
CA GLY A 91 3.89 -3.60 -2.15
C GLY A 91 5.16 -3.96 -1.37
N VAL A 92 6.15 -4.56 -2.03
CA VAL A 92 7.47 -4.82 -1.43
C VAL A 92 8.22 -3.52 -1.15
N LEU A 93 8.16 -2.54 -2.06
CA LEU A 93 8.79 -1.24 -1.83
C LEU A 93 8.16 -0.52 -0.63
N VAL A 94 6.83 -0.50 -0.54
CA VAL A 94 6.11 0.05 0.62
C VAL A 94 6.58 -0.62 1.91
N ARG A 95 6.78 -1.94 1.89
CA ARG A 95 7.34 -2.65 3.05
C ARG A 95 8.73 -2.14 3.42
N ILE A 96 9.64 -2.05 2.46
CA ILE A 96 11.01 -1.59 2.68
C ILE A 96 11.00 -0.17 3.29
N VAL A 97 10.20 0.75 2.73
CA VAL A 97 9.96 2.09 3.28
C VAL A 97 9.55 2.00 4.75
N MET A 98 8.46 1.28 5.04
CA MET A 98 7.90 1.22 6.40
C MET A 98 8.87 0.57 7.39
N GLU A 99 9.51 -0.55 7.02
CA GLU A 99 10.48 -1.25 7.86
C GLU A 99 11.69 -0.36 8.17
N SER A 100 12.22 0.38 7.19
CA SER A 100 13.30 1.36 7.40
C SER A 100 12.95 2.48 8.40
N ARG A 101 11.65 2.71 8.62
CA ARG A 101 11.10 3.75 9.50
C ARG A 101 10.66 3.20 10.85
N GLY A 102 11.02 1.96 11.19
CA GLY A 102 10.73 1.37 12.49
C GLY A 102 9.33 0.78 12.61
N TRP A 103 8.73 0.37 11.48
CA TRP A 103 7.46 -0.33 11.44
C TRP A 103 7.64 -1.80 11.10
N GLN A 104 6.69 -2.64 11.52
CA GLN A 104 6.65 -4.05 11.16
C GLN A 104 5.28 -4.43 10.61
N LYS A 105 5.27 -5.45 9.74
CA LYS A 105 4.03 -5.99 9.17
C LYS A 105 3.23 -6.73 10.26
N THR A 106 1.92 -6.51 10.23
CA THR A 106 0.97 -7.23 11.12
C THR A 106 0.52 -8.58 10.55
N GLY A 107 0.85 -8.88 9.28
CA GLY A 107 0.34 -10.04 8.53
C GLY A 107 -1.09 -9.87 8.02
N ARG A 108 -1.70 -8.70 8.27
CA ARG A 108 -3.09 -8.40 7.89
C ARG A 108 -3.10 -7.41 6.74
N LYS A 109 -4.08 -7.54 5.84
CA LYS A 109 -4.29 -6.58 4.75
C LYS A 109 -5.48 -5.66 5.03
N GLY A 110 -5.31 -4.36 4.87
CA GLY A 110 -6.36 -3.35 4.88
C GLY A 110 -6.95 -3.14 3.48
N SER A 111 -8.23 -2.82 3.41
CA SER A 111 -8.87 -2.44 2.14
C SER A 111 -8.46 -1.03 1.75
N LEU A 112 -8.16 -0.82 0.46
CA LEU A 112 -8.01 0.50 -0.14
C LEU A 112 -9.23 0.88 -0.99
N GLY A 113 -10.20 -0.03 -1.15
CA GLY A 113 -11.40 0.20 -1.94
C GLY A 113 -12.33 -0.99 -2.05
N VAL A 114 -13.46 -0.78 -2.72
CA VAL A 114 -14.40 -1.86 -3.05
C VAL A 114 -13.99 -2.49 -4.38
N ARG A 115 -13.84 -3.81 -4.41
CA ARG A 115 -13.51 -4.57 -5.62
C ARG A 115 -14.70 -4.55 -6.58
N ALA A 116 -14.47 -4.30 -7.87
CA ALA A 116 -15.50 -4.47 -8.88
C ALA A 116 -16.01 -5.94 -8.91
N PRO A 117 -17.31 -6.17 -9.22
CA PRO A 117 -17.87 -7.50 -9.35
C PRO A 117 -17.11 -8.33 -10.40
N ARG A 118 -16.99 -9.64 -10.16
CA ARG A 118 -16.19 -10.57 -10.98
C ARG A 118 -16.72 -10.73 -12.43
N SER A 119 -17.92 -10.23 -12.72
CA SER A 119 -18.64 -10.38 -14.00
C SER A 119 -18.54 -9.19 -14.95
N SER A 120 -17.83 -8.11 -14.60
CA SER A 120 -17.67 -6.98 -15.53
C SER A 120 -16.67 -7.35 -16.62
N LYS A 121 -17.03 -7.12 -17.90
CA LYS A 121 -16.12 -7.14 -19.07
C LYS A 121 -14.97 -6.10 -19.00
N VAL A 122 -14.77 -5.47 -17.84
CA VAL A 122 -13.87 -4.36 -17.60
C VAL A 122 -12.65 -4.85 -16.82
N VAL A 123 -11.49 -4.25 -17.09
CA VAL A 123 -10.21 -4.49 -16.41
C VAL A 123 -10.41 -4.56 -14.88
N SER A 124 -9.79 -5.52 -14.19
CA SER A 124 -9.97 -5.70 -12.73
C SER A 124 -9.44 -4.50 -11.93
N HIS A 125 -10.35 -3.58 -11.60
CA HIS A 125 -10.10 -2.38 -10.82
C HIS A 125 -11.12 -2.26 -9.66
N ASN A 126 -10.85 -1.36 -8.73
CA ASN A 126 -11.72 -0.98 -7.63
C ASN A 126 -12.75 0.05 -8.10
N SER A 127 -14.02 -0.13 -7.74
CA SER A 127 -15.13 0.71 -8.21
C SER A 127 -15.66 1.72 -7.18
N GLY A 128 -15.05 1.82 -6.00
CA GLY A 128 -15.60 2.64 -4.90
C GLY A 128 -14.65 2.86 -3.74
N GLY A 129 -13.38 3.13 -4.02
CA GLY A 129 -12.32 3.25 -3.01
C GLY A 129 -11.37 4.41 -3.20
N LEU A 130 -10.36 4.47 -2.32
CA LEU A 130 -9.24 5.42 -2.41
C LEU A 130 -8.35 5.20 -3.63
N SER A 131 -8.42 4.03 -4.26
CA SER A 131 -7.56 3.68 -5.38
C SER A 131 -8.38 2.96 -6.43
N LEU A 132 -8.01 3.15 -7.69
CA LEU A 132 -8.58 2.48 -8.84
C LEU A 132 -7.94 1.11 -9.03
N TRP A 133 -6.62 0.97 -8.90
CA TRP A 133 -5.91 -0.25 -9.27
C TRP A 133 -5.52 -1.12 -8.08
N PHE A 134 -5.28 -0.56 -6.90
CA PHE A 134 -4.82 -1.31 -5.72
C PHE A 134 -5.96 -1.73 -4.79
N VAL A 135 -6.31 -3.01 -4.69
CA VAL A 135 -7.47 -3.42 -3.86
C VAL A 135 -7.18 -3.38 -2.35
N ARG A 136 -6.04 -3.92 -1.94
CA ARG A 136 -5.65 -4.08 -0.53
C ARG A 136 -4.15 -3.86 -0.36
N ALA A 137 -3.75 -3.39 0.80
CA ALA A 137 -2.35 -3.24 1.19
C ALA A 137 -2.10 -3.82 2.58
N GLU A 138 -0.84 -4.14 2.87
CA GLU A 138 -0.40 -4.65 4.16
C GLU A 138 -0.59 -3.61 5.27
N ARG A 139 -0.94 -4.06 6.48
CA ARG A 139 -1.08 -3.23 7.68
C ARG A 139 0.17 -3.32 8.53
N TYR A 140 0.55 -2.21 9.14
CA TYR A 140 1.77 -2.09 9.92
C TYR A 140 1.50 -1.60 11.34
N GLU A 141 2.43 -1.91 12.22
CA GLU A 141 2.49 -1.39 13.58
C GLU A 141 3.91 -0.90 13.88
N LEU A 142 4.03 0.08 14.77
CA LEU A 142 5.34 0.57 15.21
C LEU A 142 6.05 -0.51 16.03
N ASN A 143 7.36 -0.67 15.81
CA ASN A 143 8.19 -1.59 16.58
C ASN A 143 8.23 -1.23 18.08
N ALA A 144 8.10 0.07 18.39
CA ALA A 144 8.00 0.58 19.76
C ALA A 144 6.60 0.40 20.39
N GLY A 145 5.66 -0.20 19.66
CA GLY A 145 4.25 -0.30 20.04
C GLY A 145 3.40 0.86 19.52
N MET A 146 2.11 0.60 19.31
CA MET A 146 1.16 1.60 18.81
C MET A 146 0.72 2.53 19.94
N PRO A 147 0.85 3.87 19.78
CA PRO A 147 0.44 4.83 20.82
C PRO A 147 -1.08 4.94 20.97
N TYR A 148 -1.83 4.50 19.96
CA TYR A 148 -3.29 4.56 19.93
C TYR A 148 -3.87 3.18 19.64
N ARG A 149 -5.03 2.89 20.24
CA ARG A 149 -5.83 1.70 19.90
C ARG A 149 -6.44 1.87 18.50
N SER A 150 -6.53 0.78 17.76
CA SER A 150 -7.14 0.80 16.43
C SER A 150 -8.62 1.21 16.50
N VAL A 151 -9.13 1.83 15.44
CA VAL A 151 -10.55 2.19 15.34
C VAL A 151 -11.40 0.92 15.43
N ARG A 152 -10.94 -0.17 14.83
CA ARG A 152 -11.61 -1.47 14.93
C ARG A 152 -11.76 -1.97 16.38
N GLU A 153 -10.70 -1.92 17.19
CA GLU A 153 -10.76 -2.31 18.61
C GLU A 153 -11.75 -1.46 19.39
N ARG A 154 -11.73 -0.14 19.16
CA ARG A 154 -12.69 0.78 19.78
C ARG A 154 -14.12 0.48 19.37
N CYS A 155 -14.36 0.19 18.09
CA CYS A 155 -15.69 -0.20 17.60
C CYS A 155 -16.17 -1.53 18.22
N ALA A 156 -15.28 -2.51 18.39
CA ALA A 156 -15.61 -3.78 19.02
C ALA A 156 -16.01 -3.61 20.50
N GLU A 157 -15.30 -2.77 21.24
CA GLU A 157 -15.62 -2.44 22.65
C GLU A 157 -16.97 -1.72 22.77
N ILE A 158 -17.25 -0.75 21.90
CA ILE A 158 -18.55 -0.07 21.89
C ILE A 158 -19.67 -1.06 21.56
N GLY A 159 -19.43 -1.96 20.60
CA GLY A 159 -20.37 -3.00 20.20
C GLY A 159 -20.65 -4.03 21.29
N SER A 160 -19.63 -4.42 22.08
CA SER A 160 -19.81 -5.35 23.21
C SER A 160 -20.57 -4.70 24.36
N ARG A 161 -20.23 -3.46 24.73
CA ARG A 161 -20.97 -2.69 25.76
C ARG A 161 -22.46 -2.54 25.45
N LYS A 162 -22.80 -2.26 24.18
CA LYS A 162 -24.21 -2.18 23.75
C LYS A 162 -24.96 -3.51 23.88
N ARG A 163 -24.28 -4.65 23.71
CA ARG A 163 -24.91 -5.98 23.88
C ARG A 163 -25.12 -6.33 25.35
N SER A 164 -24.20 -5.96 26.24
CA SER A 164 -24.32 -6.21 27.68
C SER A 164 -25.34 -5.30 28.38
N GLN A 165 -25.70 -4.15 27.80
CA GLN A 165 -26.77 -3.28 28.34
C GLN A 165 -28.18 -3.67 27.88
N ASN A 166 -28.28 -4.51 26.83
CA ASN A 166 -29.55 -4.98 26.26
C ASN A 166 -29.85 -6.45 26.63
N ALA A 167 -29.07 -7.04 27.54
CA ALA A 167 -29.24 -8.38 28.10
C ALA A 167 -29.59 -8.26 29.58
#